data_AF-A0A7K2JT46-F1
#
_entry.id   AF-A0A7K2JT46-F1
#
_cell.length_a   1.000
_cell.length_b   1.000
_cell.length_c   1.000
_cell.angle_alpha   90.00
_cell.angle_beta   90.00
_cell.angle_gamma   90.00
#
_symmetry.space_group_name_H-M   'P 1'
#
loop_
_entity.id
_entity.type
_entity.pdbx_description
1 polymer ?
#
loop_
_entity_poly.entity_id
_entity_poly.type
_entity_poly.pdbx_seq_one_letter_code
_entity_poly.pdbx_strand_id
1 'polypeptide(L)'
;MTARTAGAAEAHGADEDWRGWREATADALYGPAGFYRGPEGPAGHFRTSVHASPLFAGAVARLLCRVDEALGRPASLAFVDMAAGRGELVTGVLAALPADVAARTRVYAVEVAGRPGGLDPRIEWLAEPPRGVTGLLFANEWLDNVPVDVAEVDAEGVARRVLVRGDGTERLGEPVGGADAEWLARWWPLPGEVGLRAEIGLPRDTAWASAVATLDRGLAVAADYAHTRVTRPPYGTLTGFREGRETPPLPDGTCDITAHVALDACASAGRLAGGAGGDTG
;
A
#
# COMPACT_ATOMS: atom_id res chain seq x y z
N MET A 1 27.52 34.96 46.17
CA MET A 1 26.22 34.52 46.71
C MET A 1 25.16 35.15 45.83
N THR A 2 24.77 34.46 44.75
CA THR A 2 23.70 34.88 43.83
C THR A 2 23.05 33.60 43.30
N ALA A 3 21.72 33.63 43.32
CA ALA A 3 20.85 32.47 43.32
C ALA A 3 20.78 31.78 41.95
N ARG A 4 20.67 30.44 41.98
CA ARG A 4 20.18 29.62 40.88
C ARG A 4 18.66 29.79 40.79
N THR A 5 18.17 30.37 39.70
CA THR A 5 16.79 30.23 39.25
C THR A 5 16.72 28.99 38.36
N ALA A 6 16.22 27.89 38.91
CA ALA A 6 15.68 26.79 38.13
C ALA A 6 14.31 27.25 37.62
N GLY A 7 14.20 27.44 36.30
CA GLY A 7 12.97 27.85 35.62
C GLY A 7 12.58 26.79 34.60
N ALA A 8 11.54 26.04 34.95
CA ALA A 8 10.55 25.38 34.10
C ALA A 8 10.91 25.22 32.60
N ALA A 9 11.44 24.06 32.26
CA ALA A 9 11.53 23.59 30.87
C ALA A 9 11.16 22.10 30.80
N GLU A 10 10.10 21.67 31.48
CA GLU A 10 9.63 20.28 31.40
C GLU A 10 8.10 20.25 31.51
N ALA A 11 7.42 20.24 30.36
CA ALA A 11 6.03 19.76 30.20
C ALA A 11 5.47 19.91 28.76
N HIS A 12 6.25 20.37 27.77
CA HIS A 12 5.75 20.60 26.40
C HIS A 12 6.33 19.65 25.33
N GLY A 13 7.13 18.64 25.70
CA GLY A 13 7.82 17.75 24.74
C GLY A 13 7.53 16.25 24.86
N ALA A 14 6.55 15.82 25.66
CA ALA A 14 6.29 14.38 25.89
C ALA A 14 5.15 13.80 25.05
N ASP A 15 4.26 14.65 24.53
CA ASP A 15 3.10 14.25 23.72
C ASP A 15 3.34 14.42 22.20
N GLU A 16 4.38 15.17 21.80
CA GLU A 16 4.79 15.30 20.38
C GLU A 16 5.40 14.00 19.80
N ASP A 17 5.75 13.03 20.66
CA ASP A 17 6.38 11.76 20.25
C ASP A 17 5.39 10.64 19.88
N TRP A 18 4.12 10.74 20.28
CA TRP A 18 3.14 9.66 20.10
C TRP A 18 2.26 9.91 18.88
N ARG A 19 2.40 9.06 17.86
CA ARG A 19 1.64 9.16 16.60
C ARG A 19 0.78 7.94 16.38
N GLY A 20 -0.29 8.08 15.58
CA GLY A 20 -0.98 6.90 15.06
C GLY A 20 -0.06 6.11 14.13
N TRP A 21 -0.21 4.79 14.09
CA TRP A 21 0.58 3.92 13.20
C TRP A 21 0.53 4.37 11.74
N ARG A 22 -0.61 4.89 11.27
CA ARG A 22 -0.74 5.40 9.91
C ARG A 22 0.24 6.53 9.63
N GLU A 23 0.29 7.52 10.52
CA GLU A 23 1.15 8.70 10.38
C GLU A 23 2.62 8.33 10.50
N ALA A 24 2.95 7.54 11.53
CA ALA A 24 4.32 7.11 11.78
C ALA A 24 4.88 6.27 10.62
N THR A 25 4.09 5.36 10.09
CA THR A 25 4.45 4.52 8.93
C THR A 25 4.56 5.34 7.65
N ALA A 26 3.66 6.31 7.42
CA ALA A 26 3.73 7.17 6.24
C ALA A 26 5.03 7.99 6.19
N ASP A 27 5.45 8.54 7.33
CA ASP A 27 6.71 9.27 7.46
C ASP A 27 7.92 8.33 7.29
N ALA A 28 7.92 7.18 7.98
CA ALA A 28 8.99 6.20 7.93
C ALA A 28 9.20 5.57 6.54
N LEU A 29 8.13 5.34 5.78
CA LEU A 29 8.22 4.71 4.46
C LEU A 29 8.37 5.73 3.32
N TYR A 30 7.65 6.85 3.39
CA TYR A 30 7.47 7.77 2.25
C TYR A 30 7.90 9.22 2.52
N GLY A 31 8.25 9.56 3.77
CA GLY A 31 8.77 10.86 4.14
C GLY A 31 10.12 11.17 3.46
N PRO A 32 10.69 12.37 3.68
CA PRO A 32 11.94 12.79 3.02
C PRO A 32 13.13 11.84 3.25
N ALA A 33 13.19 11.21 4.42
CA ALA A 33 14.18 10.19 4.79
C ALA A 33 13.61 8.76 4.77
N GLY A 34 12.44 8.57 4.15
CA GLY A 34 11.70 7.32 4.22
C GLY A 34 12.35 6.17 3.47
N PHE A 35 12.06 4.95 3.92
CA PHE A 35 12.62 3.69 3.43
C PHE A 35 12.60 3.57 1.90
N TYR A 36 11.49 3.89 1.23
CA TYR A 36 11.36 3.77 -0.22
C TYR A 36 12.08 4.85 -1.02
N ARG A 37 12.55 5.93 -0.38
CA ARG A 37 13.33 6.99 -1.04
C ARG A 37 14.84 6.77 -0.94
N GLY A 38 15.29 5.81 -0.13
CA GLY A 38 16.70 5.49 0.06
C GLY A 38 17.36 4.89 -1.19
N PRO A 39 18.70 5.04 -1.35
CA PRO A 39 19.42 4.58 -2.54
C PRO A 39 19.47 3.05 -2.69
N GLU A 40 19.35 2.28 -1.60
CA GLU A 40 19.28 0.82 -1.65
C GLU A 40 17.90 0.33 -2.13
N GLY A 41 16.85 1.11 -1.82
CA GLY A 41 15.45 0.80 -2.14
C GLY A 41 14.95 -0.52 -1.55
N PRO A 42 13.66 -0.85 -1.69
CA PRO A 42 13.11 -2.12 -1.20
C PRO A 42 13.83 -3.33 -1.80
N ALA A 43 14.32 -3.23 -3.03
CA ALA A 43 14.95 -4.36 -3.70
C ALA A 43 16.47 -4.49 -3.45
N GLY A 44 17.04 -3.69 -2.54
CA GLY A 44 18.27 -4.03 -1.81
C GLY A 44 18.01 -4.95 -0.61
N HIS A 45 16.78 -4.98 -0.11
CA HIS A 45 16.38 -5.73 1.08
C HIS A 45 15.45 -6.91 0.78
N PHE A 46 14.71 -6.91 -0.33
CA PHE A 46 13.69 -7.91 -0.66
C PHE A 46 13.86 -8.53 -2.05
N ARG A 47 13.65 -9.84 -2.10
CA ARG A 47 13.30 -10.55 -3.33
C ARG A 47 11.78 -10.69 -3.35
N THR A 48 11.08 -9.71 -3.92
CA THR A 48 9.65 -9.86 -4.21
C THR A 48 9.43 -10.86 -5.34
N SER A 49 8.20 -11.33 -5.53
CA SER A 49 7.83 -12.29 -6.59
C SER A 49 8.26 -11.83 -8.00
N VAL A 50 8.31 -10.52 -8.23
CA VAL A 50 8.82 -9.87 -9.46
C VAL A 50 10.31 -10.14 -9.70
N HIS A 51 11.09 -10.27 -8.63
CA HIS A 51 12.51 -10.62 -8.69
C HIS A 51 12.74 -12.13 -8.79
N ALA A 52 11.71 -12.95 -8.56
CA ALA A 52 11.85 -14.39 -8.45
C ALA A 52 11.88 -15.10 -9.82
N SER A 53 11.17 -14.60 -10.84
CA SER A 53 11.16 -15.25 -12.17
C SER A 53 10.59 -14.40 -13.32
N PRO A 54 11.15 -14.50 -14.54
CA PRO A 54 10.55 -13.98 -15.77
C PRO A 54 9.13 -14.51 -16.06
N LEU A 55 8.75 -15.64 -15.45
CA LEU A 55 7.44 -16.26 -15.64
C LEU A 55 6.29 -15.38 -15.14
N PHE A 56 6.52 -14.58 -14.09
CA PHE A 56 5.50 -13.69 -13.54
C PHE A 56 5.17 -12.56 -14.52
N ALA A 57 6.19 -11.87 -15.02
CA ALA A 57 6.03 -10.86 -16.06
C ALA A 57 5.39 -11.43 -17.34
N GLY A 58 5.76 -12.66 -17.73
CA GLY A 58 5.10 -13.36 -18.83
C GLY A 58 3.62 -13.67 -18.59
N ALA A 59 3.21 -13.95 -17.34
CA ALA A 59 1.82 -14.14 -16.98
C ALA A 59 1.02 -12.83 -17.05
N VAL A 60 1.60 -11.73 -16.56
CA VAL A 60 0.99 -10.40 -16.64
C VAL A 60 0.88 -9.93 -18.10
N ALA A 61 1.90 -10.16 -18.93
CA ALA A 61 1.84 -9.90 -20.37
C ALA A 61 0.71 -10.69 -21.07
N ARG A 62 0.55 -11.98 -20.72
CA ARG A 62 -0.58 -12.77 -21.23
C ARG A 62 -1.93 -12.24 -20.77
N LEU A 63 -2.03 -11.76 -19.53
CA LEU A 63 -3.25 -11.11 -19.03
C LEU A 63 -3.54 -9.83 -19.83
N LEU A 64 -2.54 -8.99 -20.07
CA LEU A 64 -2.67 -7.78 -20.88
C LEU A 64 -3.17 -8.09 -22.30
N CYS A 65 -2.67 -9.14 -22.94
CA CYS A 65 -3.18 -9.61 -24.23
C CYS A 65 -4.65 -10.04 -24.17
N ARG A 66 -5.10 -10.69 -23.09
CA ARG A 66 -6.53 -11.05 -22.93
C ARG A 66 -7.41 -9.83 -22.71
N VAL A 67 -6.95 -8.87 -21.90
CA VAL A 67 -7.62 -7.59 -21.67
C VAL A 67 -7.75 -6.85 -22.99
N ASP A 68 -6.70 -6.83 -23.80
CA ASP A 68 -6.72 -6.25 -25.12
C ASP A 68 -7.80 -6.83 -26.04
N GLU A 69 -7.85 -8.16 -26.16
CA GLU A 69 -8.85 -8.84 -26.96
C GLU A 69 -10.27 -8.55 -26.47
N ALA A 70 -10.48 -8.59 -25.15
CA ALA A 70 -11.76 -8.27 -24.53
C ALA A 70 -12.18 -6.80 -24.76
N LEU A 71 -11.22 -5.88 -24.90
CA LEU A 71 -11.47 -4.48 -25.21
C LEU A 71 -11.68 -4.19 -26.70
N GLY A 72 -11.57 -5.19 -27.56
CA GLY A 72 -11.71 -5.04 -29.01
C GLY A 72 -10.47 -4.47 -29.69
N ARG A 73 -9.27 -4.74 -29.14
CA ARG A 73 -7.97 -4.33 -29.70
C ARG A 73 -7.88 -2.82 -29.98
N PRO A 74 -8.02 -1.97 -28.94
CA PRO A 74 -7.97 -0.51 -29.11
C PRO A 74 -6.66 -0.05 -29.76
N ALA A 75 -6.69 1.10 -30.44
CA ALA A 75 -5.50 1.68 -31.08
C ALA A 75 -4.40 2.08 -30.07
N SER A 76 -4.75 2.26 -28.79
CA SER A 76 -3.84 2.53 -27.68
C SER A 76 -4.27 1.67 -26.48
N LEU A 77 -3.34 0.91 -25.92
CA LEU A 77 -3.57 0.04 -24.76
C LEU A 77 -2.66 0.47 -23.61
N ALA A 78 -3.20 0.78 -22.44
CA ALA A 78 -2.39 1.11 -21.28
C ALA A 78 -1.96 -0.14 -20.52
N PHE A 79 -0.70 -0.15 -20.07
CA PHE A 79 -0.23 -1.00 -18.99
C PHE A 79 0.31 -0.09 -17.88
N VAL A 80 -0.33 -0.12 -16.72
CA VAL A 80 0.06 0.66 -15.53
C VAL A 80 0.58 -0.30 -14.47
N ASP A 81 1.85 -0.18 -14.14
CA ASP A 81 2.53 -0.89 -13.05
C ASP A 81 2.58 0.00 -11.81
N MET A 82 1.75 -0.30 -10.80
CA MET A 82 1.64 0.45 -9.55
C MET A 82 2.68 -0.02 -8.54
N ALA A 83 3.36 0.93 -7.88
CA ALA A 83 4.51 0.66 -7.02
C ALA A 83 5.58 -0.14 -7.78
N ALA A 84 5.98 0.42 -8.94
CA ALA A 84 6.80 -0.28 -9.93
C ALA A 84 8.21 -0.65 -9.42
N GLY A 85 8.64 -0.19 -8.24
CA GLY A 85 9.94 -0.48 -7.67
C GLY A 85 11.04 0.12 -8.54
N ARG A 86 11.90 -0.71 -9.15
CA ARG A 86 12.89 -0.23 -10.15
C ARG A 86 12.47 -0.57 -11.58
N GLY A 87 11.21 -0.91 -11.79
CA GLY A 87 10.63 -1.20 -13.08
C GLY A 87 10.89 -2.62 -13.59
N GLU A 88 11.18 -3.57 -12.70
CA GLU A 88 11.42 -4.97 -13.06
C GLU A 88 10.20 -5.60 -13.75
N LEU A 89 9.00 -5.44 -13.19
CA LEU A 89 7.77 -6.02 -13.73
C LEU A 89 7.44 -5.37 -15.09
N VAL A 90 7.36 -4.05 -15.14
CA VAL A 90 7.07 -3.31 -16.37
C VAL A 90 8.05 -3.61 -17.51
N THR A 91 9.35 -3.75 -17.20
CA THR A 91 10.36 -4.14 -18.20
C THR A 91 10.13 -5.55 -18.70
N GLY A 92 9.88 -6.50 -17.79
CA GLY A 92 9.60 -7.89 -18.14
C GLY A 92 8.33 -8.05 -18.98
N VAL A 93 7.27 -7.30 -18.63
CA VAL A 93 6.00 -7.31 -19.37
C VAL A 93 6.21 -6.78 -20.77
N LEU A 94 6.85 -5.61 -20.91
CA LEU A 94 7.13 -5.00 -22.22
C LEU A 94 7.96 -5.93 -23.13
N ALA A 95 8.94 -6.63 -22.57
CA ALA A 95 9.76 -7.60 -23.31
C ALA A 95 8.99 -8.87 -23.71
N ALA A 96 7.97 -9.27 -22.94
CA ALA A 96 7.18 -10.48 -23.17
C ALA A 96 5.97 -10.25 -24.09
N LEU A 97 5.64 -9.00 -24.44
CA LEU A 97 4.50 -8.69 -25.31
C LEU A 97 4.76 -9.06 -26.77
N PRO A 98 3.75 -9.59 -27.49
CA PRO A 98 3.79 -9.70 -28.95
C PRO A 98 4.05 -8.33 -29.61
N ALA A 99 4.77 -8.31 -30.73
CA ALA A 99 5.24 -7.08 -31.35
C ALA A 99 4.11 -6.09 -31.73
N ASP A 100 2.98 -6.62 -32.21
CA ASP A 100 1.79 -5.85 -32.58
C ASP A 100 1.08 -5.23 -31.36
N VAL A 101 1.02 -5.96 -30.24
CA VAL A 101 0.50 -5.45 -28.96
C VAL A 101 1.46 -4.42 -28.36
N ALA A 102 2.77 -4.74 -28.33
CA ALA A 102 3.80 -3.85 -27.81
C ALA A 102 3.85 -2.51 -28.56
N ALA A 103 3.63 -2.50 -29.88
CA ALA A 103 3.68 -1.29 -30.70
C ALA A 103 2.60 -0.24 -30.33
N ARG A 104 1.47 -0.69 -29.77
CA ARG A 104 0.36 0.17 -29.35
C ARG A 104 0.20 0.28 -27.83
N THR A 105 1.07 -0.39 -27.07
CA THR A 105 1.02 -0.34 -25.61
C THR A 105 1.69 0.93 -25.10
N ARG A 106 0.96 1.74 -24.32
CA ARG A 106 1.49 2.83 -23.49
C ARG A 106 1.82 2.25 -22.12
N VAL A 107 3.07 2.41 -21.70
CA VAL A 107 3.62 1.72 -20.56
C VAL A 107 3.94 2.73 -19.47
N TYR A 108 3.29 2.58 -18.32
CA TYR A 108 3.42 3.49 -17.18
C TYR A 108 3.96 2.74 -15.97
N ALA A 109 5.00 3.28 -15.36
CA ALA A 109 5.51 2.86 -14.06
C ALA A 109 5.17 3.96 -13.05
N VAL A 110 4.39 3.63 -12.03
CA VAL A 110 3.97 4.56 -10.98
C VAL A 110 4.79 4.28 -9.74
N GLU A 111 5.62 5.24 -9.35
CA GLU A 111 6.59 5.05 -8.27
C GLU A 111 7.00 6.38 -7.64
N VAL A 112 7.15 6.38 -6.32
CA VAL A 112 7.58 7.57 -5.55
C VAL A 112 9.09 7.77 -5.62
N ALA A 113 9.85 6.68 -5.82
CA ALA A 113 11.29 6.72 -6.05
C ALA A 113 11.62 7.28 -7.45
N GLY A 114 12.86 7.79 -7.57
CA GLY A 114 13.36 8.32 -8.84
C GLY A 114 13.52 7.22 -9.90
N ARG A 115 13.30 7.58 -11.17
CA ARG A 115 13.44 6.67 -12.30
C ARG A 115 14.86 6.07 -12.36
N PRO A 116 15.01 4.73 -12.35
CA PRO A 116 16.30 4.08 -12.56
C PRO A 116 16.89 4.35 -13.94
N GLY A 117 18.22 4.39 -14.03
CA GLY A 117 18.93 4.48 -15.30
C GLY A 117 18.79 3.19 -16.13
N GLY A 118 18.84 3.31 -17.46
CA GLY A 118 18.85 2.17 -18.38
C GLY A 118 17.48 1.56 -18.70
N LEU A 119 16.39 2.07 -18.12
CA LEU A 119 15.03 1.66 -18.49
C LEU A 119 14.67 2.08 -19.92
N ASP A 120 13.89 1.24 -20.60
CA ASP A 120 13.38 1.51 -21.95
C ASP A 120 12.69 2.89 -22.00
N PRO A 121 13.02 3.76 -22.97
CA PRO A 121 12.48 5.11 -23.04
C PRO A 121 10.97 5.16 -23.29
N ARG A 122 10.34 4.04 -23.68
CA ARG A 122 8.88 3.92 -23.81
C ARG A 122 8.16 3.82 -22.46
N ILE A 123 8.86 3.48 -21.39
CA ILE A 123 8.28 3.43 -20.04
C ILE A 123 8.16 4.87 -19.54
N GLU A 124 6.94 5.36 -19.34
CA GLU A 124 6.67 6.65 -18.70
C GLU A 124 6.72 6.47 -17.17
N TRP A 125 7.51 7.30 -16.47
CA TRP A 125 7.67 7.23 -15.02
C TRP A 125 6.86 8.34 -14.36
N LEU A 126 5.91 7.97 -13.50
CA LEU A 126 4.93 8.89 -12.92
C LEU A 126 4.88 8.74 -11.40
N ALA A 127 4.55 9.84 -10.70
CA ALA A 127 4.29 9.81 -9.26
C ALA A 127 2.87 9.33 -8.91
N GLU A 128 1.93 9.45 -9.87
CA GLU A 128 0.52 9.06 -9.72
C GLU A 128 0.04 8.34 -10.99
N PRO A 129 -0.93 7.42 -10.89
CA PRO A 129 -1.46 6.73 -12.07
C PRO A 129 -2.15 7.69 -13.05
N PRO A 130 -1.94 7.52 -14.36
CA PRO A 130 -2.60 8.32 -15.38
C PRO A 130 -4.11 8.06 -15.38
N ARG A 131 -4.90 9.12 -15.55
CA ARG A 131 -6.38 9.04 -15.59
C ARG A 131 -6.88 8.84 -17.02
N GLY A 132 -8.05 8.23 -17.14
CA GLY A 132 -8.75 8.08 -18.42
C GLY A 132 -8.10 7.02 -19.33
N VAL A 133 -7.48 5.99 -18.73
CA VAL A 133 -6.73 4.99 -19.49
C VAL A 133 -7.57 3.77 -19.81
N THR A 134 -7.34 3.17 -20.97
CA THR A 134 -7.97 1.93 -21.40
C THR A 134 -6.94 0.81 -21.42
N GLY A 135 -7.05 -0.19 -20.55
CA GLY A 135 -6.09 -1.29 -20.48
C GLY A 135 -6.00 -2.00 -19.13
N LEU A 136 -4.79 -2.32 -18.69
CA LEU A 136 -4.52 -3.06 -17.46
C LEU A 136 -3.79 -2.16 -16.45
N LEU A 137 -4.37 -2.02 -15.25
CA LEU A 137 -3.67 -1.55 -14.07
C LEU A 137 -3.31 -2.77 -13.21
N PHE A 138 -2.05 -2.88 -12.83
CA PHE A 138 -1.53 -3.99 -12.04
C PHE A 138 -0.77 -3.44 -10.83
N ALA A 139 -1.15 -3.90 -9.64
CA ALA A 139 -0.51 -3.54 -8.37
C ALA A 139 -0.03 -4.83 -7.69
N ASN A 140 1.28 -5.03 -7.62
CA ASN A 140 1.88 -6.18 -6.96
C ASN A 140 2.51 -5.74 -5.65
N GLU A 141 2.09 -6.29 -4.51
CA GLU A 141 2.66 -5.99 -3.20
C GLU A 141 2.72 -4.46 -2.97
N TRP A 142 1.57 -3.80 -3.18
CA TRP A 142 1.41 -2.35 -3.01
C TRP A 142 0.48 -2.02 -1.86
N LEU A 143 -0.59 -2.81 -1.71
CA LEU A 143 -1.64 -2.50 -0.77
C LEU A 143 -1.20 -2.77 0.67
N ASP A 144 -0.39 -3.80 0.91
CA ASP A 144 0.19 -4.08 2.22
C ASP A 144 1.08 -2.94 2.75
N ASN A 145 1.74 -2.18 1.87
CA ASN A 145 2.54 -1.00 2.21
C ASN A 145 1.71 0.29 2.38
N VAL A 146 0.41 0.29 2.08
CA VAL A 146 -0.43 1.46 2.37
C VAL A 146 -0.56 1.64 3.89
N PRO A 147 -0.16 2.80 4.45
CA PRO A 147 -0.20 3.03 5.89
C PRO A 147 -1.62 2.96 6.47
N VAL A 148 -1.76 2.27 7.59
CA VAL A 148 -3.02 2.04 8.32
C VAL A 148 -2.83 2.29 9.80
N ASP A 149 -3.90 2.69 10.49
CA ASP A 149 -3.91 2.74 11.95
C ASP A 149 -4.26 1.36 12.51
N VAL A 150 -3.76 1.06 13.70
CA VAL A 150 -4.10 -0.16 14.44
C VAL A 150 -5.08 0.18 15.56
N ALA A 151 -6.12 -0.63 15.70
CA ALA A 151 -7.00 -0.63 16.87
C ALA A 151 -6.64 -1.80 17.79
N GLU A 152 -6.72 -1.60 19.10
CA GLU A 152 -6.61 -2.65 20.11
C GLU A 152 -7.71 -2.48 21.17
N VAL A 153 -8.28 -3.60 21.63
CA VAL A 153 -9.30 -3.62 22.67
C VAL A 153 -8.67 -3.45 24.06
N ASP A 154 -9.11 -2.43 24.80
CA ASP A 154 -8.66 -2.16 26.18
C ASP A 154 -9.33 -3.08 27.23
N ALA A 155 -8.99 -2.88 28.51
CA ALA A 155 -9.53 -3.66 29.63
C ALA A 155 -11.05 -3.47 29.83
N GLU A 156 -11.60 -2.37 29.33
CA GLU A 156 -13.02 -2.03 29.37
C GLU A 156 -13.80 -2.58 28.15
N GLY A 157 -13.12 -3.27 27.23
CA GLY A 157 -13.71 -3.83 26.02
C GLY A 157 -13.92 -2.81 24.89
N VAL A 158 -13.25 -1.65 24.96
CA VAL A 158 -13.33 -0.56 23.98
C VAL A 158 -12.15 -0.64 23.02
N ALA A 159 -12.43 -0.62 21.72
CA ALA A 159 -11.40 -0.49 20.70
C ALA A 159 -10.77 0.92 20.74
N ARG A 160 -9.49 1.01 21.09
CA ARG A 160 -8.69 2.23 21.12
C ARG A 160 -7.67 2.24 19.99
N ARG A 161 -7.37 3.43 19.47
CA ARG A 161 -6.28 3.57 18.51
C ARG A 161 -4.95 3.30 19.22
N VAL A 162 -4.11 2.47 18.63
CA VAL A 162 -2.74 2.26 19.10
C VAL A 162 -1.86 3.40 18.60
N LEU A 163 -1.17 4.04 19.54
CA LEU A 163 -0.17 5.06 19.28
C LEU A 163 1.22 4.46 19.43
N VAL A 164 2.18 4.96 18.65
CA VAL A 164 3.54 4.42 18.57
C VAL A 164 4.58 5.54 18.60
N ARG A 165 5.75 5.25 19.16
CA ARG A 165 6.98 6.06 19.11
C ARG A 165 7.97 5.54 18.07
N GLY A 166 8.99 6.35 17.74
CA GLY A 166 10.04 5.93 16.80
C GLY A 166 10.77 4.63 17.18
N ASP A 167 10.86 4.31 18.47
CA ASP A 167 11.47 3.07 18.98
C ASP A 167 10.52 1.85 18.96
N GLY A 168 9.31 2.01 18.41
CA GLY A 168 8.30 0.95 18.34
C GLY A 168 7.50 0.77 19.64
N THR A 169 7.75 1.55 20.69
CA THR A 169 6.94 1.48 21.92
C THR A 169 5.51 1.88 21.60
N GLU A 170 4.54 1.05 22.02
CA GLU A 170 3.11 1.27 21.81
C GLU A 170 2.38 1.72 23.10
N ARG A 171 1.30 2.49 22.94
CA ARG A 171 0.30 2.75 23.99
C ARG A 171 -1.10 2.85 23.40
N LEU A 172 -2.12 2.61 24.21
CA LEU A 172 -3.50 2.86 23.82
C LEU A 172 -3.80 4.36 23.90
N GLY A 173 -4.42 4.90 22.85
CA GLY A 173 -4.88 6.28 22.74
C GLY A 173 -6.39 6.41 22.96
N GLU A 174 -6.99 7.34 22.22
CA GLU A 174 -8.44 7.58 22.27
C GLU A 174 -9.25 6.42 21.66
N PRO A 175 -10.51 6.24 22.08
CA PRO A 175 -11.43 5.31 21.43
C PRO A 175 -11.53 5.57 19.92
N VAL A 176 -11.56 4.52 19.11
CA VAL A 176 -11.73 4.66 17.67
C VAL A 176 -13.13 5.20 17.38
N GLY A 177 -13.21 6.27 16.59
CA GLY A 177 -14.46 6.95 16.27
C GLY A 177 -14.64 7.23 14.77
N GLY A 178 -15.81 7.74 14.39
CA GLY A 178 -16.10 8.16 13.02
C GLY A 178 -16.00 7.04 11.99
N ALA A 179 -15.51 7.36 10.79
CA ALA A 179 -15.41 6.44 9.67
C ALA A 179 -14.54 5.20 9.97
N ASP A 180 -13.53 5.33 10.84
CA ASP A 180 -12.69 4.21 11.25
C ASP A 180 -13.49 3.20 12.10
N ALA A 181 -14.34 3.68 13.02
CA ALA A 181 -15.21 2.83 13.83
C ALA A 181 -16.29 2.14 12.98
N GLU A 182 -16.85 2.85 12.00
CA GLU A 182 -17.79 2.29 11.02
C GLU A 182 -17.12 1.21 10.16
N TRP A 183 -15.88 1.45 9.72
CA TRP A 183 -15.08 0.48 8.97
C TRP A 183 -14.81 -0.77 9.81
N LEU A 184 -14.40 -0.63 11.08
CA LEU A 184 -14.20 -1.76 12.00
C LEU A 184 -15.50 -2.54 12.20
N ALA A 185 -16.60 -1.88 12.54
CA ALA A 185 -17.88 -2.54 12.79
C ALA A 185 -18.34 -3.36 11.57
N ARG A 186 -18.13 -2.84 10.37
CA ARG A 186 -18.50 -3.51 9.12
C ARG A 186 -17.54 -4.63 8.77
N TRP A 187 -16.25 -4.33 8.71
CA TRP A 187 -15.25 -5.21 8.13
C TRP A 187 -14.59 -6.05 9.18
N TRP A 188 -13.96 -5.48 10.22
CA TRP A 188 -13.18 -6.19 11.23
C TRP A 188 -13.70 -5.93 12.66
N PRO A 189 -14.87 -6.48 13.03
CA PRO A 189 -15.43 -6.24 14.34
C PRO A 189 -14.55 -6.89 15.42
N LEU A 190 -14.24 -6.13 16.46
CA LEU A 190 -13.51 -6.59 17.61
C LEU A 190 -14.53 -6.90 18.73
N PRO A 191 -14.80 -8.18 19.05
CA PRO A 191 -15.53 -8.48 20.28
C PRO A 191 -14.69 -7.96 21.45
N GLY A 192 -15.29 -7.40 22.51
CA GLY A 192 -14.60 -6.68 23.60
C GLY A 192 -13.65 -7.51 24.48
N GLU A 193 -13.01 -8.52 23.93
CA GLU A 193 -11.90 -9.28 24.51
C GLU A 193 -10.61 -8.48 24.41
N VAL A 194 -9.98 -8.24 25.56
CA VAL A 194 -8.78 -7.42 25.73
C VAL A 194 -7.64 -7.91 24.84
N GLY A 195 -6.93 -6.98 24.19
CA GLY A 195 -5.75 -7.27 23.39
C GLY A 195 -6.03 -7.76 21.98
N LEU A 196 -7.30 -7.94 21.57
CA LEU A 196 -7.61 -8.16 20.16
C LEU A 196 -7.27 -6.92 19.33
N ARG A 197 -6.63 -7.12 18.18
CA ARG A 197 -6.16 -6.05 17.29
C ARG A 197 -6.78 -6.13 15.90
N ALA A 198 -6.88 -4.98 15.25
CA ALA A 198 -7.26 -4.86 13.85
C ALA A 198 -6.54 -3.71 13.18
N GLU A 199 -6.02 -3.92 11.97
CA GLU A 199 -5.58 -2.85 11.09
C GLU A 199 -6.79 -2.22 10.37
N ILE A 200 -6.98 -0.91 10.57
CA ILE A 200 -8.08 -0.15 9.98
C ILE A 200 -7.77 0.15 8.51
N GLY A 201 -8.30 -0.68 7.62
CA GLY A 201 -7.99 -0.67 6.18
C GLY A 201 -8.63 0.45 5.35
N LEU A 202 -9.37 1.39 5.94
CA LEU A 202 -10.07 2.45 5.21
C LEU A 202 -9.16 3.29 4.27
N PRO A 203 -7.94 3.71 4.67
CA PRO A 203 -7.03 4.41 3.76
C PRO A 203 -6.63 3.57 2.55
N ARG A 204 -6.39 2.27 2.76
CA ARG A 204 -6.05 1.28 1.72
C ARG A 204 -7.22 1.05 0.76
N ASP A 205 -8.42 0.91 1.28
CA ASP A 205 -9.64 0.79 0.48
C ASP A 205 -9.83 2.02 -0.42
N THR A 206 -9.59 3.21 0.14
CA THR A 206 -9.68 4.49 -0.61
C THR A 206 -8.60 4.59 -1.68
N ALA A 207 -7.35 4.22 -1.36
CA ALA A 207 -6.25 4.22 -2.30
C ALA A 207 -6.52 3.25 -3.48
N TRP A 208 -6.98 2.03 -3.20
CA TRP A 208 -7.33 1.05 -4.22
C TRP A 208 -8.50 1.54 -5.08
N ALA A 209 -9.57 2.07 -4.48
CA ALA A 209 -10.70 2.63 -5.21
C ALA A 209 -10.27 3.78 -6.14
N SER A 210 -9.38 4.67 -5.66
CA SER A 210 -8.82 5.76 -6.46
C SER A 210 -8.00 5.26 -7.65
N ALA A 211 -7.17 4.22 -7.46
CA ALA A 211 -6.42 3.60 -8.54
C ALA A 211 -7.35 2.93 -9.57
N VAL A 212 -8.37 2.19 -9.12
CA VAL A 212 -9.36 1.59 -10.03
C VAL A 212 -10.08 2.65 -10.85
N ALA A 213 -10.44 3.78 -10.23
CA ALA A 213 -11.15 4.89 -10.87
C ALA A 213 -10.35 5.63 -11.95
N THR A 214 -9.05 5.34 -12.13
CA THR A 214 -8.27 5.93 -13.24
C THR A 214 -8.50 5.22 -14.57
N LEU A 215 -9.06 4.00 -14.55
CA LEU A 215 -9.41 3.24 -15.75
C LEU A 215 -10.76 3.69 -16.30
N ASP A 216 -10.81 4.10 -17.57
CA ASP A 216 -12.07 4.28 -18.30
C ASP A 216 -12.67 2.93 -18.66
N ARG A 217 -11.81 2.01 -19.13
CA ARG A 217 -12.19 0.66 -19.55
C ARG A 217 -11.03 -0.29 -19.34
N GLY A 218 -11.29 -1.47 -18.77
CA GLY A 218 -10.29 -2.51 -18.69
C GLY A 218 -10.36 -3.30 -17.40
N LEU A 219 -9.18 -3.64 -16.87
CA LEU A 219 -9.04 -4.47 -15.69
C LEU A 219 -8.03 -3.86 -14.72
N ALA A 220 -8.41 -3.79 -13.45
CA ALA A 220 -7.48 -3.52 -12.35
C ALA A 220 -7.23 -4.83 -11.59
N VAL A 221 -5.97 -5.13 -11.31
CA VAL A 221 -5.56 -6.31 -10.52
C VAL A 221 -4.64 -5.86 -9.39
N ALA A 222 -4.93 -6.33 -8.18
CA ALA A 222 -4.02 -6.26 -7.05
C ALA A 222 -3.66 -7.69 -6.61
N ALA A 223 -2.38 -7.94 -6.37
CA ALA A 223 -1.86 -9.20 -5.84
C ALA A 223 -1.05 -8.89 -4.57
N ASP A 224 -1.51 -9.41 -3.43
CA ASP A 224 -0.99 -9.00 -2.13
C ASP A 224 -1.22 -10.08 -1.05
N TYR A 225 -0.48 -10.00 0.06
CA TYR A 225 -0.67 -10.86 1.23
C TYR A 225 -1.93 -10.42 1.97
N ALA A 226 -2.84 -11.36 2.21
CA ALA A 226 -4.19 -10.99 2.62
C ALA A 226 -4.85 -12.03 3.53
N HIS A 227 -5.88 -11.59 4.23
CA HIS A 227 -6.81 -12.45 4.97
C HIS A 227 -8.26 -12.09 4.61
N THR A 228 -9.15 -13.05 4.83
CA THR A 228 -10.61 -12.84 4.69
C THR A 228 -11.24 -12.63 6.07
N ARG A 229 -12.52 -12.24 6.11
CA ARG A 229 -13.27 -12.12 7.37
C ARG A 229 -13.16 -13.35 8.29
N VAL A 230 -13.09 -14.56 7.72
CA VAL A 230 -13.05 -15.82 8.48
C VAL A 230 -11.64 -16.14 8.99
N THR A 231 -10.60 -15.62 8.32
CA THR A 231 -9.20 -15.97 8.60
C THR A 231 -8.42 -14.82 9.23
N ARG A 232 -9.11 -13.81 9.79
CA ARG A 232 -8.45 -12.65 10.37
C ARG A 232 -7.66 -13.05 11.63
N PRO A 233 -6.38 -12.65 11.73
CA PRO A 233 -5.59 -12.95 12.91
C PRO A 233 -6.06 -12.09 14.08
N PRO A 234 -6.22 -12.66 15.29
CA PRO A 234 -6.72 -11.93 16.46
C PRO A 234 -5.79 -10.81 16.92
N TYR A 235 -4.50 -10.86 16.56
CA TYR A 235 -3.48 -9.90 16.98
C TYR A 235 -2.93 -9.05 15.82
N GLY A 236 -3.64 -9.01 14.69
CA GLY A 236 -3.21 -8.28 13.51
C GLY A 236 -2.07 -8.96 12.75
N THR A 237 -1.48 -8.22 11.82
CA THR A 237 -0.40 -8.62 10.90
C THR A 237 0.65 -7.53 10.69
N LEU A 238 0.55 -6.40 11.39
CA LEU A 238 1.54 -5.33 11.28
C LEU A 238 2.94 -5.86 11.62
N THR A 239 3.84 -5.82 10.64
CA THR A 239 5.15 -6.45 10.72
C THR A 239 6.20 -5.58 10.06
N GLY A 240 7.41 -5.58 10.62
CA GLY A 240 8.58 -4.97 10.02
C GLY A 240 9.39 -5.98 9.21
N PHE A 241 10.06 -5.53 8.17
CA PHE A 241 11.03 -6.33 7.44
C PHE A 241 12.33 -5.56 7.20
N ARG A 242 13.46 -6.21 7.49
CA ARG A 242 14.81 -5.66 7.29
C ARG A 242 15.72 -6.73 6.75
N GLU A 243 16.42 -6.44 5.65
CA GLU A 243 17.30 -7.39 4.97
C GLU A 243 16.64 -8.76 4.68
N GLY A 244 15.37 -8.73 4.25
CA GLY A 244 14.62 -9.93 3.88
C GLY A 244 14.16 -10.79 5.06
N ARG A 245 14.26 -10.27 6.29
CA ARG A 245 13.83 -10.96 7.50
C ARG A 245 12.76 -10.18 8.24
N GLU A 246 11.84 -10.92 8.83
CA GLU A 246 10.84 -10.41 9.73
C GLU A 246 11.50 -9.81 10.99
N THR A 247 11.03 -8.65 11.41
CA THR A 247 11.48 -7.90 12.60
C THR A 247 10.28 -7.21 13.23
N PRO A 248 10.32 -6.83 14.53
CA PRO A 248 9.35 -5.89 15.05
C PRO A 248 9.27 -4.62 14.19
N PRO A 249 8.05 -4.09 13.91
CA PRO A 249 7.89 -2.88 13.12
C PRO A 249 8.45 -1.67 13.87
N LEU A 250 9.33 -0.91 13.20
CA LEU A 250 9.94 0.32 13.74
C LEU A 250 9.68 1.48 12.78
N PRO A 251 8.90 2.50 13.17
CA PRO A 251 8.60 3.64 12.31
C PRO A 251 9.73 4.68 12.34
N ASP A 252 10.97 4.23 12.12
CA ASP A 252 12.20 5.04 12.06
C ASP A 252 12.86 5.04 10.66
N GLY A 253 12.24 4.35 9.70
CA GLY A 253 12.72 4.21 8.32
C GLY A 253 13.80 3.14 8.13
N THR A 254 14.14 2.36 9.16
CA THR A 254 15.16 1.30 9.06
C THR A 254 14.62 -0.04 8.58
N CYS A 255 13.29 -0.21 8.56
CA CYS A 255 12.62 -1.38 8.01
C CYS A 255 11.44 -0.99 7.13
N ASP A 256 11.09 -1.87 6.19
CA ASP A 256 9.77 -1.85 5.57
C ASP A 256 8.72 -2.24 6.62
N ILE A 257 7.53 -1.63 6.57
CA ILE A 257 6.43 -1.89 7.48
C ILE A 257 5.22 -2.25 6.63
N THR A 258 4.70 -3.45 6.84
CA THR A 258 3.57 -3.98 6.06
C THR A 258 2.47 -4.45 6.99
N ALA A 259 1.25 -4.51 6.45
CA ALA A 259 0.13 -5.18 7.09
C ALA A 259 -0.70 -5.88 6.03
N HIS A 260 -1.08 -7.14 6.27
CA HIS A 260 -1.89 -7.90 5.32
C HIS A 260 -3.20 -7.19 4.99
N VAL A 261 -3.68 -7.43 3.77
CA VAL A 261 -4.90 -6.81 3.25
C VAL A 261 -6.13 -7.53 3.80
N ALA A 262 -7.05 -6.76 4.39
CA ALA A 262 -8.43 -7.21 4.61
C ALA A 262 -9.15 -7.33 3.24
N LEU A 263 -8.99 -8.48 2.60
CA LEU A 263 -9.32 -8.67 1.18
C LEU A 263 -10.78 -8.37 0.85
N ASP A 264 -11.69 -8.73 1.76
CA ASP A 264 -13.13 -8.52 1.59
C ASP A 264 -13.52 -7.04 1.55
N ALA A 265 -12.88 -6.22 2.40
CA ALA A 265 -13.08 -4.78 2.43
C ALA A 265 -12.53 -4.11 1.17
N CYS A 266 -11.26 -4.40 0.85
CA CYS A 266 -10.58 -3.78 -0.29
C CYS A 266 -11.22 -4.17 -1.62
N ALA A 267 -11.58 -5.45 -1.79
CA ALA A 267 -12.30 -5.90 -2.98
C ALA A 267 -13.69 -5.26 -3.11
N SER A 268 -14.37 -4.97 -2.00
CA SER A 268 -15.64 -4.24 -2.02
C SER A 268 -15.46 -2.80 -2.49
N ALA A 269 -14.42 -2.11 -2.01
CA ALA A 269 -14.13 -0.73 -2.42
C ALA A 269 -13.80 -0.66 -3.92
N GLY A 270 -12.97 -1.57 -4.43
CA GLY A 270 -12.63 -1.64 -5.85
C GLY A 270 -13.84 -1.92 -6.74
N ARG A 271 -14.75 -2.81 -6.33
CA ARG A 271 -15.99 -3.08 -7.09
C ARG A 271 -16.92 -1.87 -7.17
N LEU A 272 -17.04 -1.11 -6.08
CA LEU A 272 -17.87 0.11 -6.07
C LEU A 272 -17.29 1.17 -7.02
N ALA A 273 -15.96 1.35 -7.01
CA ALA A 273 -15.29 2.27 -7.94
C ALA A 273 -15.42 1.84 -9.41
N GLY A 274 -15.21 0.55 -9.71
CA GLY A 274 -15.31 0.02 -11.08
C GLY A 274 -16.75 -0.06 -11.61
N GLY A 275 -17.75 -0.21 -10.73
CA GLY A 275 -19.16 -0.22 -11.11
C GLY A 275 -19.76 1.16 -11.36
N ALA A 276 -19.23 2.20 -10.69
CA ALA A 276 -19.74 3.57 -10.82
C ALA A 276 -19.48 4.20 -12.21
N GLY A 277 -18.58 3.63 -13.02
CA GLY A 277 -18.32 4.07 -14.41
C GLY A 277 -19.15 3.35 -15.48
N GLY A 278 -19.99 2.37 -15.10
CA GLY A 278 -20.75 1.53 -16.03
C GLY A 278 -22.17 2.01 -16.36
N ASP A 279 -22.64 3.10 -15.74
CA ASP A 279 -24.01 3.62 -15.88
C ASP A 279 -24.04 4.87 -16.78
N THR A 280 -23.62 4.70 -18.03
CA THR A 280 -24.02 5.58 -19.14
C THR A 280 -24.39 4.70 -20.33
N GLY A 281 -25.68 4.32 -20.36
CA GLY A 281 -26.31 3.72 -21.54
C GLY A 281 -26.46 4.69 -22.71
#